data_AF-A0A916DS73-F1
#
_entry.id   AF-A0A916DS73-F1
#
_cell.length_a   1.000
_cell.length_b   1.000
_cell.length_c   1.000
_cell.angle_alpha   90.00
_cell.angle_beta   90.00
_cell.angle_gamma   90.00
#
_symmetry.space_group_name_H-M   'P 1'
#
loop_
_entity.id
_entity.type
_entity.pdbx_description
1 polymer ?
#
loop_
_entity_poly.entity_id
_entity_poly.type
_entity_poly.pdbx_seq_one_letter_code
_entity_poly.pdbx_strand_id
1 'polypeptide(L)'
;MLTETNLKTFEIVVSIDPKNGLHFEPAPDVEAGRGDHIVWKSTDGDLVLFIAGQELDARLARNSPFVKYLYCDGRQGGQGEAVVRPQVRANADAGTYKYTLLLFANDGTKYEVDPRIVIR
;
A
#
# COMPACT_ATOMS: atom_id res chain seq x y z
N MET A 1 24.89 2.47 -21.26
CA MET A 1 24.09 1.24 -21.35
C MET A 1 23.17 1.26 -20.13
N LEU A 2 21.90 1.67 -20.30
CA LEU A 2 20.93 1.68 -19.21
C LEU A 2 20.38 0.26 -19.12
N THR A 3 20.68 -0.46 -18.05
CA THR A 3 20.04 -1.74 -17.75
C THR A 3 18.53 -1.50 -17.67
N GLU A 4 17.76 -2.21 -18.48
CA GLU A 4 16.31 -2.26 -18.36
C GLU A 4 15.99 -2.59 -16.90
N THR A 5 15.44 -1.61 -16.20
CA THR A 5 14.99 -1.81 -14.83
C THR A 5 13.75 -2.68 -14.96
N ASN A 6 13.88 -3.98 -14.72
CA ASN A 6 12.75 -4.90 -14.65
C ASN A 6 11.84 -4.44 -13.50
N LEU A 7 10.84 -3.62 -13.84
CA LEU A 7 9.84 -3.14 -12.90
C LEU A 7 9.03 -4.33 -12.40
N LYS A 8 9.00 -4.53 -11.08
CA LYS A 8 8.22 -5.57 -10.44
C LYS A 8 6.87 -5.04 -10.00
N THR A 9 5.90 -5.94 -9.92
CA THR A 9 4.61 -5.69 -9.30
C THR A 9 4.46 -6.66 -8.12
N PHE A 10 4.31 -6.10 -6.92
CA PHE A 10 4.04 -6.85 -5.70
C PHE A 10 2.54 -6.81 -5.46
N GLU A 11 1.85 -7.95 -5.50
CA GLU A 11 0.42 -8.00 -5.21
C GLU A 11 0.19 -8.57 -3.82
N ILE A 12 -0.58 -7.86 -3.00
CA ILE A 12 -0.96 -8.22 -1.64
C ILE A 12 -2.47 -8.22 -1.54
N VAL A 13 -3.02 -9.39 -1.20
CA VAL A 13 -4.43 -9.55 -0.89
C VAL A 13 -4.64 -9.29 0.59
N VAL A 14 -5.63 -8.47 0.89
CA VAL A 14 -6.05 -8.07 2.23
C VAL A 14 -7.44 -8.64 2.46
N SER A 15 -7.56 -9.52 3.45
CA SER A 15 -8.82 -10.12 3.86
C SER A 15 -9.06 -9.95 5.36
N ILE A 16 -10.31 -10.14 5.78
CA ILE A 16 -10.70 -10.09 7.19
C ILE A 16 -10.78 -11.52 7.73
N ASP A 17 -9.94 -11.83 8.72
CA ASP A 17 -10.12 -12.97 9.61
C ASP A 17 -11.00 -12.52 10.79
N PRO A 18 -12.20 -13.10 10.98
CA PRO A 18 -13.11 -12.74 12.07
C PRO A 18 -12.52 -12.90 13.48
N LYS A 19 -11.46 -13.71 13.65
CA LYS A 19 -10.81 -13.95 14.94
C LYS A 19 -9.56 -13.09 15.13
N ASN A 20 -8.84 -12.82 14.04
CA ASN A 20 -7.50 -12.23 14.10
C ASN A 20 -7.40 -10.82 13.48
N GLY A 21 -8.48 -10.28 12.92
CA GLY A 21 -8.49 -8.98 12.26
C GLY A 21 -8.02 -9.07 10.81
N LEU A 22 -7.09 -8.21 10.38
CA LEU A 22 -6.60 -8.23 9.00
C LEU A 22 -5.63 -9.40 8.76
N HIS A 23 -5.85 -10.09 7.65
CA HIS A 23 -4.96 -11.11 7.10
C HIS A 23 -4.39 -10.64 5.76
N PHE A 24 -3.15 -11.05 5.47
CA PHE A 24 -2.40 -10.64 4.29
C PHE A 24 -1.75 -11.83 3.61
N GLU A 25 -1.88 -11.90 2.29
CA GLU A 25 -1.17 -12.86 1.46
C GLU A 25 -0.58 -12.17 0.21
N PRO A 26 0.76 -12.14 0.05
CA PRO A 26 1.79 -12.51 1.03
C PRO A 26 1.84 -11.54 2.21
N ALA A 27 2.83 -11.71 3.10
CA ALA A 27 3.06 -10.79 4.22
C ALA A 27 3.14 -9.32 3.73
N PRO A 28 2.65 -8.36 4.52
CA PRO A 28 2.43 -7.00 4.04
C PRO A 28 3.71 -6.14 4.01
N ASP A 29 4.83 -6.67 4.51
CA ASP A 29 6.13 -6.01 4.44
C ASP A 29 6.84 -6.36 3.13
N VAL A 30 7.24 -5.34 2.35
CA VAL A 30 7.73 -5.50 0.97
C VAL A 30 9.12 -4.93 0.80
N GLU A 31 9.99 -5.64 0.08
CA GLU A 31 11.25 -5.13 -0.44
C GLU A 31 11.08 -4.72 -1.91
N ALA A 32 11.10 -3.42 -2.20
CA ALA A 32 10.81 -2.87 -3.53
C ALA A 32 11.96 -2.03 -4.08
N GLY A 33 12.14 -2.08 -5.40
CA GLY A 33 13.03 -1.18 -6.14
C GLY A 33 12.31 0.09 -6.59
N ARG A 34 13.10 1.06 -7.08
CA ARG A 34 12.58 2.27 -7.71
C ARG A 34 11.77 1.93 -8.96
N GLY A 35 10.58 2.50 -9.08
CA GLY A 35 9.65 2.27 -10.19
C GLY A 35 8.70 1.08 -9.99
N ASP A 36 8.94 0.22 -9.00
CA ASP A 36 8.09 -0.94 -8.74
C ASP A 36 6.69 -0.52 -8.30
N HIS A 37 5.71 -1.37 -8.61
CA HIS A 37 4.32 -1.22 -8.18
C HIS A 37 4.04 -2.11 -6.98
N ILE A 38 3.25 -1.61 -6.04
CA ILE A 38 2.72 -2.39 -4.92
C ILE A 38 1.21 -2.29 -5.01
N VAL A 39 0.53 -3.43 -5.16
CA VAL A 39 -0.90 -3.54 -5.40
C VAL A 39 -1.54 -4.14 -4.17
N TRP A 40 -2.40 -3.38 -3.52
CA TRP A 40 -3.21 -3.85 -2.41
C TRP A 40 -4.62 -4.12 -2.91
N LYS A 41 -5.15 -5.32 -2.64
CA LYS A 41 -6.44 -5.80 -3.13
C LYS A 41 -7.31 -6.27 -1.97
N SER A 42 -8.60 -5.96 -1.98
CA SER A 42 -9.55 -6.55 -1.03
C SER A 42 -10.93 -6.76 -1.64
N THR A 43 -11.56 -7.86 -1.27
CA THR A 43 -12.98 -8.12 -1.53
C THR A 43 -13.86 -7.84 -0.31
N ASP A 44 -13.28 -7.53 0.84
CA ASP A 44 -14.02 -7.44 2.11
C ASP A 44 -14.47 -6.01 2.45
N GLY A 45 -13.98 -5.03 1.70
CA GLY A 45 -14.26 -3.61 1.94
C GLY A 45 -13.53 -2.67 0.99
N ASP A 46 -13.64 -1.38 1.26
CA ASP A 46 -12.89 -0.33 0.56
C ASP A 46 -11.51 -0.15 1.21
N LEU A 47 -10.46 -0.01 0.40
CA LEU A 47 -9.10 0.22 0.87
C LEU A 47 -8.69 1.69 0.74
N VAL A 48 -7.98 2.18 1.75
CA VAL A 48 -7.30 3.47 1.70
C VAL A 48 -5.86 3.28 2.16
N LEU A 49 -4.90 3.70 1.34
CA LEU A 49 -3.51 3.77 1.76
C LEU A 49 -3.17 5.20 2.15
N PHE A 50 -2.89 5.39 3.42
CA PHE A 50 -2.38 6.63 4.00
C PHE A 50 -0.90 6.48 4.30
N ILE A 51 -0.11 7.51 4.05
CA ILE A 51 1.28 7.54 4.53
C ILE A 51 1.24 8.22 5.89
N ALA A 52 1.38 7.47 6.98
CA ALA A 52 1.42 8.02 8.33
C ALA A 52 2.53 9.07 8.44
N GLY A 53 2.13 10.33 8.36
CA GLY A 53 3.02 11.47 8.47
C GLY A 53 3.52 11.72 9.90
N GLN A 54 3.13 10.91 10.89
CA GLN A 54 3.40 11.25 12.29
C GLN A 54 4.85 11.08 12.74
N GLU A 55 5.74 10.46 11.96
CA GLU A 55 7.19 10.55 12.19
C GLU A 55 8.01 10.52 10.88
N LEU A 56 7.47 11.08 9.80
CA LEU A 56 8.33 11.41 8.66
C LEU A 56 8.98 12.76 8.98
N ASP A 57 10.30 12.75 9.19
CA ASP A 57 11.13 13.97 9.09
C ASP A 57 10.58 14.82 7.94
N ALA A 58 10.38 16.12 8.16
CA ALA A 58 9.79 17.01 7.17
C ALA A 58 10.55 17.02 5.82
N ARG A 59 11.79 16.50 5.77
CA ARG A 59 12.52 16.16 4.53
C ARG A 59 11.94 14.92 3.83
N LEU A 60 11.70 13.83 4.56
CA LEU A 60 11.13 12.59 4.04
C LEU A 60 9.66 12.73 3.62
N ALA A 61 8.88 13.59 4.28
CA ALA A 61 7.49 13.86 3.87
C ALA A 61 7.41 14.55 2.49
N ARG A 62 8.37 15.40 2.15
CA ARG A 62 8.51 16.03 0.82
C ARG A 62 9.07 15.06 -0.22
N ASN A 63 9.87 14.09 0.22
CA ASN A 63 10.50 13.06 -0.61
C ASN A 63 9.74 11.73 -0.61
N SER A 64 8.51 11.68 -0.07
CA SER A 64 7.76 10.43 0.01
C SER A 64 7.67 9.79 -1.38
N PRO A 65 8.03 8.50 -1.52
CA PRO A 65 8.11 7.85 -2.81
C PRO A 65 6.74 7.58 -3.45
N PHE A 66 5.63 7.99 -2.82
CA PHE A 66 4.26 7.78 -3.31
C PHE A 66 3.41 9.06 -3.21
N VAL A 67 2.17 9.03 -3.70
CA VAL A 67 1.19 10.13 -3.52
C VAL A 67 0.61 10.03 -2.10
N LYS A 68 0.44 11.17 -1.42
CA LYS A 68 0.09 11.26 0.02
C LYS A 68 -1.21 10.52 0.42
N TYR A 69 -2.13 10.36 -0.52
CA TYR A 69 -3.36 9.60 -0.37
C TYR A 69 -3.63 8.85 -1.67
N LEU A 70 -3.93 7.55 -1.58
CA LEU A 70 -4.47 6.77 -2.68
C LEU A 70 -5.76 6.10 -2.21
N TYR A 71 -6.83 6.44 -2.92
CA TYR A 71 -8.16 5.84 -2.76
C TYR A 71 -8.36 4.82 -3.88
N CYS A 72 -9.13 3.77 -3.63
CA CYS A 72 -9.40 2.75 -4.64
C CYS A 72 -10.05 3.31 -5.90
N ASP A 73 -9.60 2.81 -7.06
CA ASP A 73 -10.43 2.79 -8.26
C ASP A 73 -11.67 1.93 -7.95
N GLY A 74 -12.84 2.56 -8.03
CA GLY A 74 -14.03 2.14 -7.29
C GLY A 74 -14.54 0.72 -7.55
N ARG A 75 -15.08 0.10 -6.49
CA ARG A 75 -16.02 -1.03 -6.63
C ARG A 75 -17.25 -0.51 -7.39
N GLN A 76 -17.39 -0.83 -8.68
CA GLN A 76 -18.64 -0.55 -9.38
C GLN A 76 -19.79 -1.28 -8.68
N GLY A 77 -20.67 -0.55 -8.00
CA GLY A 77 -21.88 -1.09 -7.39
C GLY A 77 -21.68 -2.05 -6.21
N GLY A 78 -20.55 -1.99 -5.49
CA GLY A 78 -20.33 -2.82 -4.28
C GLY A 78 -20.01 -4.29 -4.54
N GLN A 79 -19.76 -4.67 -5.80
CA GLN A 79 -19.47 -6.06 -6.23
C GLN A 79 -18.04 -6.23 -6.78
N GLY A 80 -17.18 -5.21 -6.69
CA GLY A 80 -15.81 -5.23 -7.23
C GLY A 80 -14.73 -5.57 -6.20
N GLU A 81 -13.49 -5.76 -6.65
CA GLU A 81 -12.30 -5.76 -5.80
C GLU A 81 -11.84 -4.31 -5.59
N ALA A 82 -11.61 -3.91 -4.34
CA ALA A 82 -10.99 -2.63 -4.02
C ALA A 82 -9.49 -2.74 -4.27
N VAL A 83 -8.94 -1.91 -5.17
CA VAL A 83 -7.53 -1.99 -5.57
C VAL A 83 -6.83 -0.65 -5.38
N VAL A 84 -5.69 -0.65 -4.69
CA VAL A 84 -4.78 0.50 -4.56
C VAL A 84 -3.44 0.12 -5.18
N ARG A 85 -2.94 0.93 -6.13
CA ARG A 85 -1.71 0.64 -6.90
C ARG A 85 -0.66 1.77 -6.80
N PRO A 86 -0.05 2.01 -5.63
CA PRO A 86 1.11 2.89 -5.52
C PRO A 86 2.29 2.43 -6.39
N GLN A 87 3.02 3.40 -6.94
CA GLN A 87 4.29 3.19 -7.63
C GLN A 87 5.43 3.89 -6.89
N VAL A 88 6.52 3.18 -6.63
CA VAL A 88 7.72 3.76 -6.01
C VAL A 88 8.31 4.77 -7.00
N ARG A 89 8.40 6.04 -6.60
CA ARG A 89 9.01 7.08 -7.44
C ARG A 89 10.43 6.70 -7.88
N ALA A 90 10.77 7.06 -9.11
CA ALA A 90 12.09 6.82 -9.68
C ALA A 90 13.23 7.50 -8.89
N ASN A 91 12.94 8.60 -8.19
CA ASN A 91 13.91 9.35 -7.39
C ASN A 91 13.79 9.09 -5.87
N ALA A 92 13.16 7.99 -5.46
CA ALA A 92 13.06 7.62 -4.06
C ALA A 92 14.43 7.37 -3.42
N ASP A 93 14.64 7.89 -2.21
CA ASP A 93 15.80 7.56 -1.38
C ASP A 93 15.68 6.13 -0.84
N ALA A 94 16.79 5.41 -0.70
CA ALA A 94 16.79 4.11 -0.05
C ALA A 94 16.46 4.27 1.45
N GLY A 95 15.70 3.32 2.01
CA GLY A 95 15.28 3.36 3.41
C GLY A 95 14.00 2.59 3.70
N THR A 96 13.60 2.61 4.97
CA THR A 96 12.35 1.99 5.45
C THR A 96 11.27 3.05 5.56
N TYR A 97 10.16 2.82 4.86
CA TYR A 97 8.99 3.71 4.83
C TYR A 97 7.81 2.98 5.47
N LYS A 98 7.19 3.61 6.48
CA LYS A 98 5.98 3.11 7.12
C LYS A 98 4.75 3.70 6.43
N TYR A 99 3.75 2.87 6.20
CA TYR A 99 2.44 3.25 5.66
C TYR A 99 1.38 2.86 6.66
N THR A 100 0.20 3.44 6.55
CA THR A 100 -1.01 3.03 7.25
C THR A 100 -2.02 2.61 6.20
N LEU A 101 -2.38 1.33 6.21
CA LEU A 101 -3.47 0.81 5.41
C LEU A 101 -4.74 0.81 6.25
N LEU A 102 -5.80 1.40 5.73
CA LEU A 102 -7.15 1.34 6.29
C LEU A 102 -8.02 0.47 5.39
N LEU A 103 -8.77 -0.45 6.00
CA LEU A 103 -9.85 -1.20 5.35
C LEU A 103 -11.17 -0.81 6.01
N PHE A 104 -12.09 -0.28 5.21
CA PHE A 104 -13.48 -0.04 5.62
C PHE A 104 -14.31 -1.22 5.14
N ALA A 105 -14.55 -2.16 6.04
CA ALA A 105 -15.31 -3.37 5.76
C ALA A 105 -16.75 -3.05 5.37
N ASN A 106 -17.38 -3.95 4.62
CA ASN A 106 -18.76 -3.78 4.16
C ASN A 106 -19.79 -3.64 5.30
N ASP A 107 -19.46 -4.13 6.51
CA ASP A 107 -20.29 -3.99 7.71
C ASP A 107 -20.12 -2.64 8.43
N GLY A 108 -19.27 -1.75 7.89
CA GLY A 108 -18.94 -0.45 8.46
C GLY A 108 -17.75 -0.45 9.44
N THR A 109 -17.17 -1.62 9.73
CA THR A 109 -16.01 -1.73 10.62
C THR A 109 -14.75 -1.18 9.95
N LYS A 110 -13.98 -0.37 10.69
CA LYS A 110 -12.66 0.12 10.26
C LYS A 110 -11.56 -0.75 10.83
N TYR A 111 -10.70 -1.26 9.98
CA TYR A 111 -9.45 -1.91 10.34
C TYR A 111 -8.25 -1.06 9.92
N GLU A 112 -7.16 -1.15 10.68
CA GLU A 112 -5.96 -0.33 10.50
C GLU A 112 -4.72 -1.18 10.76
N VAL A 113 -3.73 -1.07 9.88
CA VAL A 113 -2.41 -1.71 10.03
C VAL A 113 -1.32 -0.81 9.47
N ASP A 114 -0.11 -0.91 10.01
CA ASP A 114 1.04 -0.13 9.55
C ASP A 114 2.11 -0.98 8.84
N PRO A 115 1.93 -1.32 7.54
CA PRO A 115 2.92 -2.11 6.80
C PRO A 115 4.20 -1.32 6.52
N ARG A 116 5.29 -2.04 6.26
CA ARG A 116 6.62 -1.47 5.98
C ARG A 116 7.03 -1.76 4.54
N ILE A 117 7.46 -0.73 3.83
CA ILE A 117 8.11 -0.89 2.52
C ILE A 117 9.58 -0.49 2.67
N VAL A 118 10.47 -1.43 2.35
CA VAL A 118 11.92 -1.21 2.34
C VAL A 118 12.35 -0.97 0.91
N ILE A 119 12.82 0.25 0.62
CA ILE A 119 13.40 0.62 -0.66
C ILE A 119 14.91 0.41 -0.58
N ARG A 120 15.45 -0.42 -1.47
CA ARG A 120 16.90 -0.70 -1.58
C ARG A 120 17.54 0.02 -2.75
#